data_AF-A0A9W7ZU83-F1
#
_entry.id   AF-A0A9W7ZU83-F1
#
_cell.length_a   1.000
_cell.length_b   1.000
_cell.length_c   1.000
_cell.angle_alpha   90.00
_cell.angle_beta   90.00
_cell.angle_gamma   90.00
#
_symmetry.space_group_name_H-M   'P 1'
#
loop_
_entity.id
_entity.type
_entity.pdbx_description
1 polymer ?
#
loop_
_entity_poly.entity_id
_entity_poly.type
_entity_poly.pdbx_seq_one_letter_code
_entity_poly.pdbx_strand_id
1 'polypeptide(L)'
;MAKSDNRQDGKSISNKSTTPGVPDSDISQNNGSIDATILNPHSTIKKDINSHDHNNVATRDSSQSSPLSSLSSFKTLPSSSSPRNKGIGSKTDSIQTPSNKDKETSQLIEKDTPSTSTDNNSETSLLAKVPFYEHLKNPSYMSIIPITIIGIFGYLLATGFAVGLKNGIIPSTTPSLSTFSSEHGGFQDYKAEWQHQIKLKRQYLEPGTNGVKSTLVKAKHGAVAADDYRCSVIGRNILKDGGNAVDSAIGTALCIGVIQSFSAGIGGGGFMTIRLPDSTSHVIDFREEAPAAATTTMYYDNIALAQVGGLAVGVPGELAGLELAHRKFGKMEWKQIIQPSIELCRDGFTVSYILGAMIEKNKDWITTTAGFNETFVGPDGKTLVAGDTVKRPALAKSLEIIAEKGADAFYRGELTKSMVKVVKDNGGILTEQDFANYKAIVREPLTTTFFGKRIITPPPPTSGSILIMILNIIEGYNFKQLGPVPLSYHRMVEAFKWGYAQRTVLGDPAFLDDIQANVKKQTSKKLAAEIHKKISDNHTFPVEHYEADYDVLHDHGTSHLSVIDENEMAVALTTTVNLGFGSHLMDP
;
A
#
# COMPACT_ATOMS: atom_id res chain seq x y z
N MET A 1 34.90 45.52 -13.62
CA MET A 1 34.22 46.77 -14.07
C MET A 1 34.19 46.79 -15.60
N ALA A 2 33.27 47.55 -16.21
CA ALA A 2 32.84 47.34 -17.61
C ALA A 2 33.79 47.86 -18.70
N LYS A 3 33.79 47.15 -19.85
CA LYS A 3 34.30 47.45 -21.21
C LYS A 3 34.11 46.15 -22.04
N SER A 4 33.96 46.11 -23.37
CA SER A 4 33.53 47.10 -24.39
C SER A 4 33.32 46.38 -25.74
N ASP A 5 32.35 46.84 -26.54
CA ASP A 5 32.21 46.73 -28.02
C ASP A 5 32.61 45.44 -28.79
N ASN A 6 31.60 44.59 -29.05
CA ASN A 6 30.92 44.39 -30.36
C ASN A 6 31.70 44.23 -31.70
N ARG A 7 31.13 43.41 -32.62
CA ARG A 7 31.49 43.10 -34.05
C ARG A 7 32.72 42.20 -34.32
N GLN A 8 32.84 41.52 -35.46
CA GLN A 8 31.89 40.68 -36.27
C GLN A 8 32.69 39.95 -37.40
N ASP A 9 32.14 38.82 -37.90
CA ASP A 9 32.40 38.15 -39.21
C ASP A 9 33.84 37.68 -39.59
N GLY A 10 33.99 36.52 -40.29
CA GLY A 10 35.35 36.10 -40.68
C GLY A 10 35.68 34.87 -41.57
N LYS A 11 34.75 34.07 -42.10
CA LYS A 11 35.00 32.96 -43.08
C LYS A 11 35.84 31.74 -42.62
N SER A 12 35.89 30.74 -43.50
CA SER A 12 36.48 29.40 -43.36
C SER A 12 37.54 29.12 -44.43
N ILE A 13 38.27 27.99 -44.30
CA ILE A 13 38.62 27.04 -45.39
C ILE A 13 39.28 25.79 -44.78
N SER A 14 39.22 24.65 -45.47
CA SER A 14 39.72 23.33 -45.07
C SER A 14 41.04 22.95 -45.74
N ASN A 15 41.75 21.94 -45.20
CA ASN A 15 42.44 20.94 -46.04
C ASN A 15 42.79 19.64 -45.29
N LYS A 16 43.26 18.62 -46.05
CA LYS A 16 43.39 17.19 -45.64
C LYS A 16 44.84 16.68 -45.53
N SER A 17 44.97 15.47 -44.97
CA SER A 17 46.02 14.45 -45.23
C SER A 17 47.38 14.65 -44.53
N THR A 18 48.25 13.64 -44.32
CA THR A 18 48.34 12.24 -44.85
C THR A 18 48.77 11.22 -43.75
N THR A 19 48.58 9.91 -44.02
CA THR A 19 49.27 8.77 -43.35
C THR A 19 50.40 8.22 -44.25
N PRO A 20 51.41 7.52 -43.67
CA PRO A 20 51.48 6.04 -43.76
C PRO A 20 52.01 5.39 -42.45
N GLY A 21 52.09 4.07 -42.26
CA GLY A 21 51.80 2.89 -43.12
C GLY A 21 51.90 1.57 -42.31
N VAL A 22 51.74 0.40 -42.96
CA VAL A 22 51.64 -0.97 -42.36
C VAL A 22 52.58 -1.95 -43.11
N PRO A 23 53.08 -3.04 -42.49
CA PRO A 23 52.61 -4.43 -42.78
C PRO A 23 52.32 -5.22 -41.46
N ASP A 24 51.27 -6.05 -41.36
CA ASP A 24 51.07 -7.43 -41.90
C ASP A 24 52.03 -8.48 -41.29
N SER A 25 51.60 -9.69 -40.91
CA SER A 25 50.35 -10.45 -41.19
C SER A 25 49.73 -11.05 -39.88
N ASP A 26 48.89 -12.10 -39.75
CA ASP A 26 48.46 -13.19 -40.65
C ASP A 26 47.14 -13.91 -40.24
N ILE A 27 46.82 -14.98 -41.00
CA ILE A 27 45.72 -15.98 -41.06
C ILE A 27 45.59 -16.84 -39.75
N SER A 28 44.41 -17.27 -39.28
CA SER A 28 43.46 -18.16 -39.99
C SER A 28 41.95 -18.04 -39.63
N GLN A 29 41.10 -18.41 -40.59
CA GLN A 29 39.63 -18.50 -40.49
C GLN A 29 39.14 -19.94 -40.22
N ASN A 30 37.90 -20.10 -39.74
CA ASN A 30 36.91 -20.91 -40.47
C ASN A 30 35.46 -20.41 -40.22
N ASN A 31 34.51 -20.82 -41.06
CA ASN A 31 33.24 -20.09 -41.27
C ASN A 31 32.02 -21.02 -41.49
N GLY A 32 30.80 -20.49 -41.36
CA GLY A 32 29.53 -21.20 -41.65
C GLY A 32 28.37 -20.82 -40.71
N SER A 33 27.36 -19.98 -40.99
CA SER A 33 26.74 -19.37 -42.20
C SER A 33 25.45 -20.04 -42.71
N ILE A 34 24.51 -19.22 -43.21
CA ILE A 34 23.26 -19.56 -43.95
C ILE A 34 22.16 -20.18 -43.05
N ASP A 35 20.93 -19.63 -42.94
CA ASP A 35 20.38 -18.36 -43.47
C ASP A 35 19.16 -17.86 -42.64
N ALA A 36 18.51 -16.77 -43.07
CA ALA A 36 17.31 -16.18 -42.43
C ALA A 36 16.09 -16.06 -43.38
N THR A 37 14.90 -16.42 -42.89
CA THR A 37 13.64 -16.33 -43.65
C THR A 37 12.53 -15.62 -42.87
N ILE A 38 11.90 -14.63 -43.50
CA ILE A 38 10.77 -13.85 -42.98
C ILE A 38 9.47 -14.66 -43.10
N LEU A 39 8.61 -14.64 -42.09
CA LEU A 39 7.15 -14.78 -42.29
C LEU A 39 6.34 -14.13 -41.15
N ASN A 40 5.26 -13.45 -41.54
CA ASN A 40 4.24 -12.85 -40.67
C ASN A 40 2.98 -13.76 -40.74
N PRO A 41 2.15 -13.85 -39.69
CA PRO A 41 0.73 -13.55 -39.97
C PRO A 41 -0.06 -12.91 -38.80
N HIS A 42 -0.82 -11.86 -39.14
CA HIS A 42 -2.18 -11.72 -38.62
C HIS A 42 -3.12 -12.61 -39.45
N SER A 43 -3.93 -13.47 -38.82
CA SER A 43 -5.16 -13.97 -39.44
C SER A 43 -6.20 -14.43 -38.42
N THR A 44 -7.38 -13.81 -38.48
CA THR A 44 -8.58 -14.18 -37.72
C THR A 44 -9.06 -15.59 -38.06
N ILE A 45 -9.47 -16.38 -37.07
CA ILE A 45 -10.29 -17.58 -37.28
C ILE A 45 -11.58 -17.45 -36.45
N LYS A 46 -12.72 -17.76 -37.09
CA LYS A 46 -14.05 -17.77 -36.45
C LYS A 46 -14.36 -19.15 -35.86
N LYS A 47 -15.36 -19.16 -34.98
CA LYS A 47 -16.08 -20.37 -34.55
C LYS A 47 -16.46 -21.25 -35.74
N ASP A 48 -16.41 -22.57 -35.55
CA ASP A 48 -17.58 -23.42 -35.75
C ASP A 48 -17.42 -24.74 -34.98
N ILE A 49 -18.53 -25.23 -34.43
CA ILE A 49 -19.00 -26.63 -34.37
C ILE A 49 -20.18 -26.73 -33.38
N ASN A 50 -21.20 -27.48 -33.77
CA ASN A 50 -22.42 -27.69 -33.00
C ASN A 50 -22.23 -28.76 -31.89
N SER A 51 -23.05 -28.69 -30.85
CA SER A 51 -23.36 -29.83 -29.98
C SER A 51 -24.88 -30.00 -29.85
N HIS A 52 -25.35 -31.24 -30.01
CA HIS A 52 -26.71 -31.66 -29.73
C HIS A 52 -26.67 -32.92 -28.84
N ASP A 53 -27.84 -33.27 -28.32
CA ASP A 53 -28.19 -34.57 -27.72
C ASP A 53 -27.54 -34.99 -26.38
N HIS A 54 -28.21 -34.53 -25.32
CA HIS A 54 -29.02 -35.38 -24.43
C HIS A 54 -28.45 -36.67 -23.78
N ASN A 55 -28.66 -36.70 -22.46
CA ASN A 55 -29.06 -37.86 -21.64
C ASN A 55 -28.07 -39.03 -21.47
N ASN A 56 -27.60 -39.22 -20.23
CA ASN A 56 -28.33 -40.18 -19.36
C ASN A 56 -28.06 -40.02 -17.86
N VAL A 57 -28.95 -40.64 -17.06
CA VAL A 57 -28.88 -40.70 -15.58
C VAL A 57 -28.65 -42.16 -15.16
N ALA A 58 -27.72 -42.40 -14.23
CA ALA A 58 -27.71 -43.63 -13.42
C ALA A 58 -26.99 -43.42 -12.08
N THR A 59 -27.74 -43.57 -11.01
CA THR A 59 -27.30 -43.55 -9.61
C THR A 59 -26.38 -44.72 -9.24
N ARG A 60 -25.55 -44.52 -8.21
CA ARG A 60 -25.42 -45.50 -7.11
C ARG A 60 -25.03 -44.81 -5.80
N ASP A 61 -25.27 -45.51 -4.71
CA ASP A 61 -25.49 -44.98 -3.35
C ASP A 61 -24.90 -45.95 -2.31
N SER A 62 -24.79 -45.51 -1.04
CA SER A 62 -24.39 -46.28 0.17
C SER A 62 -22.90 -46.71 0.25
N SER A 63 -22.26 -46.80 1.42
CA SER A 63 -22.66 -46.39 2.79
C SER A 63 -21.47 -46.23 3.76
N GLN A 64 -21.69 -45.41 4.79
CA GLN A 64 -21.18 -45.44 6.18
C GLN A 64 -20.01 -46.40 6.55
N SER A 65 -19.01 -45.88 7.27
CA SER A 65 -18.88 -46.19 8.73
C SER A 65 -17.73 -45.45 9.44
N SER A 66 -17.86 -45.37 10.76
CA SER A 66 -16.89 -44.97 11.79
C SER A 66 -17.37 -45.64 13.11
N PRO A 67 -16.77 -45.48 14.33
CA PRO A 67 -15.57 -44.73 14.74
C PRO A 67 -14.68 -45.53 15.76
N LEU A 68 -13.93 -44.80 16.63
CA LEU A 68 -13.56 -45.10 18.04
C LEU A 68 -12.24 -45.80 18.45
N SER A 69 -11.50 -45.07 19.32
CA SER A 69 -10.83 -45.56 20.57
C SER A 69 -9.48 -46.31 20.45
N SER A 70 -8.54 -46.32 21.44
CA SER A 70 -8.31 -45.50 22.67
C SER A 70 -6.96 -45.83 23.36
N LEU A 71 -6.58 -45.06 24.41
CA LEU A 71 -5.59 -45.36 25.49
C LEU A 71 -4.09 -45.46 25.09
N SER A 72 -3.08 -45.41 25.99
CA SER A 72 -2.85 -44.56 27.20
C SER A 72 -1.41 -44.71 27.77
N SER A 73 -1.02 -43.81 28.69
CA SER A 73 -0.15 -44.05 29.88
C SER A 73 1.40 -44.03 29.81
N PHE A 74 1.96 -42.98 30.46
CA PHE A 74 3.07 -42.97 31.45
C PHE A 74 4.42 -43.69 31.22
N LYS A 75 5.52 -42.92 31.38
CA LYS A 75 6.51 -43.14 32.46
C LYS A 75 7.33 -41.88 32.81
N THR A 76 8.04 -41.94 33.95
CA THR A 76 8.62 -40.78 34.67
C THR A 76 10.16 -40.80 34.79
N LEU A 77 10.71 -39.68 35.27
CA LEU A 77 12.13 -39.40 35.57
C LEU A 77 12.79 -40.42 36.53
N PRO A 78 14.14 -40.45 36.60
CA PRO A 78 14.79 -39.82 37.77
C PRO A 78 15.89 -38.79 37.40
N SER A 79 16.73 -38.40 38.36
CA SER A 79 17.39 -37.08 38.41
C SER A 79 18.84 -37.10 38.95
N SER A 80 19.37 -35.91 39.32
CA SER A 80 20.65 -35.63 40.00
C SER A 80 21.88 -35.52 39.06
N SER A 81 22.98 -34.81 39.39
CA SER A 81 23.31 -34.02 40.60
C SER A 81 24.30 -32.87 40.30
N SER A 82 24.44 -31.91 41.23
CA SER A 82 25.49 -30.88 41.25
C SER A 82 26.50 -31.17 42.38
N PRO A 83 27.80 -30.83 42.19
CA PRO A 83 28.73 -30.60 43.29
C PRO A 83 29.00 -29.09 43.53
N ARG A 84 29.65 -28.77 44.65
CA ARG A 84 29.68 -27.42 45.26
C ARG A 84 31.04 -26.71 45.17
N ASN A 85 30.97 -25.39 44.96
CA ASN A 85 31.56 -24.30 45.76
C ASN A 85 32.97 -24.48 46.41
N LYS A 86 33.91 -23.60 46.06
CA LYS A 86 35.00 -23.07 46.93
C LYS A 86 35.32 -21.62 46.51
N GLY A 87 35.74 -20.77 47.46
CA GLY A 87 36.05 -19.35 47.24
C GLY A 87 37.43 -18.92 47.77
N ILE A 88 37.54 -17.68 48.29
CA ILE A 88 38.77 -16.91 48.63
C ILE A 88 39.34 -16.20 47.36
N GLY A 89 39.75 -14.93 47.38
CA GLY A 89 39.88 -13.97 48.50
C GLY A 89 39.98 -12.48 48.05
N SER A 90 40.39 -11.60 48.96
CA SER A 90 40.22 -10.14 48.92
C SER A 90 41.35 -9.32 48.26
N LYS A 91 40.96 -8.13 47.75
CA LYS A 91 41.56 -6.77 47.94
C LYS A 91 40.74 -5.78 47.07
N THR A 92 40.09 -4.73 47.57
CA THR A 92 40.62 -3.46 48.13
C THR A 92 41.67 -2.76 47.25
N ASP A 93 41.27 -1.68 46.58
CA ASP A 93 41.72 -0.33 46.94
C ASP A 93 40.70 0.72 46.42
N SER A 94 40.95 2.01 46.67
CA SER A 94 39.90 3.07 46.67
C SER A 94 40.48 4.46 46.32
N ILE A 95 39.65 5.52 46.42
CA ILE A 95 40.03 6.96 46.37
C ILE A 95 40.37 7.46 44.93
N GLN A 96 39.91 8.62 44.42
CA GLN A 96 39.11 9.73 44.98
C GLN A 96 38.24 10.43 43.91
N THR A 97 37.24 11.20 44.34
CA THR A 97 36.66 12.32 43.58
C THR A 97 37.39 13.64 43.89
N PRO A 98 37.15 14.70 43.11
CA PRO A 98 37.08 16.04 43.69
C PRO A 98 35.71 16.71 43.46
N SER A 99 35.36 17.63 44.36
CA SER A 99 34.17 18.47 44.32
C SER A 99 34.61 19.94 44.13
N ASN A 100 33.97 20.72 43.23
CA ASN A 100 32.83 21.62 43.49
C ASN A 100 33.27 23.04 43.95
N LYS A 101 32.42 24.05 43.69
CA LYS A 101 32.50 25.48 44.11
C LYS A 101 33.54 26.36 43.37
N ASP A 102 33.33 27.68 43.19
CA ASP A 102 32.12 28.53 43.32
C ASP A 102 32.30 29.86 42.54
N LYS A 103 31.17 30.46 42.08
CA LYS A 103 30.84 31.91 42.00
C LYS A 103 31.74 32.91 41.21
N GLU A 104 31.19 33.55 40.16
CA GLU A 104 30.70 34.98 40.11
C GLU A 104 31.82 36.02 39.81
N THR A 105 31.65 37.15 39.12
CA THR A 105 30.52 37.91 38.49
C THR A 105 31.08 38.69 37.25
N SER A 106 30.47 39.65 36.51
CA SER A 106 29.25 40.45 36.65
C SER A 106 28.72 41.04 35.30
N GLN A 107 27.39 41.18 35.21
CA GLN A 107 26.59 42.36 34.77
C GLN A 107 26.96 43.24 33.55
N LEU A 108 25.98 43.37 32.63
CA LEU A 108 25.21 44.59 32.22
C LEU A 108 23.99 44.05 31.40
N ILE A 109 22.69 44.26 31.68
CA ILE A 109 21.90 45.50 31.93
C ILE A 109 21.73 46.27 30.60
N GLU A 110 20.53 46.57 30.05
CA GLU A 110 19.19 46.74 30.67
C GLU A 110 17.99 46.44 29.71
N LYS A 111 16.91 45.85 30.25
CA LYS A 111 15.44 46.15 30.11
C LYS A 111 14.73 46.27 28.71
N ASP A 112 13.39 46.18 28.61
CA ASP A 112 12.32 46.27 29.63
C ASP A 112 11.18 45.22 29.55
N THR A 113 10.37 45.15 30.61
CA THR A 113 9.21 44.24 30.86
C THR A 113 7.90 45.07 31.00
N PRO A 114 6.73 44.65 31.56
CA PRO A 114 6.14 43.35 31.99
C PRO A 114 4.81 43.03 31.20
N SER A 115 3.86 42.14 31.53
CA SER A 115 3.38 41.60 32.83
C SER A 115 2.63 40.24 32.80
N THR A 116 3.17 39.28 33.56
CA THR A 116 2.52 38.42 34.58
C THR A 116 1.01 38.10 34.56
N SER A 117 0.70 36.79 34.60
CA SER A 117 -0.06 36.17 35.71
C SER A 117 0.37 34.70 35.89
N THR A 118 0.11 34.10 37.06
CA THR A 118 0.48 32.71 37.42
C THR A 118 -0.62 31.70 37.03
N ASP A 119 -0.38 30.39 36.90
CA ASP A 119 -0.26 29.42 38.00
C ASP A 119 0.34 28.06 37.56
N ASN A 120 0.84 27.28 38.53
CA ASN A 120 1.23 25.86 38.36
C ASN A 120 0.11 24.94 38.89
N ASN A 121 -0.17 23.80 38.24
CA ASN A 121 -0.33 22.48 38.90
C ASN A 121 -0.64 21.31 37.94
N SER A 122 0.07 20.19 38.14
CA SER A 122 -0.29 18.78 37.88
C SER A 122 -1.16 18.39 36.65
N GLU A 123 -0.55 17.88 35.59
CA GLU A 123 -1.23 17.14 34.50
C GLU A 123 -1.60 15.67 34.87
N THR A 124 -2.15 15.43 36.07
CA THR A 124 -2.44 14.06 36.55
C THR A 124 -3.87 13.87 37.09
N SER A 125 -4.88 14.43 36.41
CA SER A 125 -6.30 14.09 36.67
C SER A 125 -7.25 14.41 35.50
N LEU A 126 -7.21 13.65 34.40
CA LEU A 126 -8.24 13.67 33.35
C LEU A 126 -8.87 12.28 33.03
N LEU A 127 -8.75 11.33 33.96
CA LEU A 127 -9.45 10.04 33.92
C LEU A 127 -10.42 9.88 35.11
N ALA A 128 -11.54 10.61 35.08
CA ALA A 128 -12.71 10.32 35.94
C ALA A 128 -13.99 11.06 35.51
N LYS A 129 -15.13 10.34 35.52
CA LYS A 129 -16.53 10.83 35.64
C LYS A 129 -17.12 11.71 34.52
N VAL A 130 -17.88 11.08 33.62
CA VAL A 130 -19.20 11.57 33.18
C VAL A 130 -20.16 10.36 33.09
N PRO A 131 -21.32 10.34 33.78
CA PRO A 131 -22.29 9.25 33.67
C PRO A 131 -23.63 9.69 33.03
N PHE A 132 -23.95 9.19 31.83
CA PHE A 132 -25.28 9.18 31.18
C PHE A 132 -25.13 8.33 29.88
N TYR A 133 -26.06 7.48 29.43
CA TYR A 133 -27.37 7.09 29.95
C TYR A 133 -27.79 5.70 29.42
N GLU A 134 -28.66 4.98 30.14
CA GLU A 134 -29.33 3.81 29.55
C GLU A 134 -30.44 4.26 28.60
N HIS A 135 -30.32 3.96 27.29
CA HIS A 135 -31.46 3.59 26.45
C HIS A 135 -31.01 2.96 25.11
N LEU A 136 -31.26 1.65 24.95
CA LEU A 136 -31.68 0.96 23.70
C LEU A 136 -31.75 -0.55 23.94
N LYS A 137 -32.83 -1.01 24.60
CA LYS A 137 -33.14 -2.43 24.78
C LYS A 137 -34.44 -2.78 24.04
N ASN A 138 -34.33 -3.33 22.82
CA ASN A 138 -35.00 -4.59 22.43
C ASN A 138 -34.74 -4.97 20.96
N PRO A 139 -34.61 -6.28 20.65
CA PRO A 139 -34.59 -6.80 19.28
C PRO A 139 -36.01 -7.12 18.79
N SER A 140 -36.24 -7.11 17.47
CA SER A 140 -37.48 -7.63 16.85
C SER A 140 -37.28 -8.02 15.37
N TYR A 141 -37.70 -9.25 15.05
CA TYR A 141 -37.87 -9.89 13.73
C TYR A 141 -36.68 -10.53 13.00
N MET A 142 -37.04 -11.49 12.13
CA MET A 142 -36.32 -12.72 11.83
C MET A 142 -36.85 -13.32 10.50
N SER A 143 -36.02 -14.11 9.79
CA SER A 143 -36.42 -15.18 8.84
C SER A 143 -36.89 -14.87 7.38
N ILE A 144 -35.96 -15.12 6.42
CA ILE A 144 -35.99 -16.25 5.44
C ILE A 144 -36.58 -16.14 3.98
N ILE A 145 -35.66 -16.12 2.98
CA ILE A 145 -35.62 -16.78 1.63
C ILE A 145 -36.67 -16.33 0.54
N PRO A 146 -36.61 -16.75 -0.75
CA PRO A 146 -35.83 -16.19 -1.88
C PRO A 146 -36.65 -15.47 -2.99
N ILE A 147 -35.98 -14.81 -3.95
CA ILE A 147 -36.58 -14.28 -5.19
C ILE A 147 -35.89 -14.84 -6.44
N THR A 148 -36.54 -15.75 -7.18
CA THR A 148 -35.97 -16.35 -8.42
C THR A 148 -37.01 -16.58 -9.55
N ILE A 149 -38.16 -15.90 -9.53
CA ILE A 149 -39.28 -16.14 -10.48
C ILE A 149 -39.67 -14.89 -11.31
N ILE A 150 -39.16 -13.70 -10.99
CA ILE A 150 -39.59 -12.44 -11.62
C ILE A 150 -39.05 -12.26 -13.06
N GLY A 151 -37.85 -12.77 -13.37
CA GLY A 151 -37.16 -12.49 -14.64
C GLY A 151 -37.88 -12.96 -15.92
N ILE A 152 -38.69 -14.02 -15.84
CA ILE A 152 -39.29 -14.65 -17.03
C ILE A 152 -40.52 -13.87 -17.55
N PHE A 153 -41.25 -13.16 -16.67
CA PHE A 153 -42.44 -12.39 -17.08
C PHE A 153 -42.12 -11.06 -17.77
N GLY A 154 -40.98 -10.43 -17.46
CA GLY A 154 -40.60 -9.14 -18.06
C GLY A 154 -40.38 -9.20 -19.57
N TYR A 155 -39.79 -10.31 -20.06
CA TYR A 155 -39.42 -10.47 -21.47
C TYR A 155 -40.63 -10.60 -22.42
N LEU A 156 -41.74 -11.16 -21.93
CA LEU A 156 -43.00 -11.30 -22.67
C LEU A 156 -43.79 -9.98 -22.78
N LEU A 157 -43.61 -9.05 -21.83
CA LEU A 157 -44.22 -7.72 -21.90
C LEU A 157 -43.45 -6.78 -22.85
N ALA A 158 -42.11 -6.81 -22.80
CA ALA A 158 -41.26 -6.01 -23.67
C ALA A 158 -41.50 -6.30 -25.17
N THR A 159 -41.67 -7.58 -25.52
CA THR A 159 -41.93 -8.02 -26.90
C THR A 159 -43.31 -7.61 -27.41
N GLY A 160 -44.34 -7.59 -26.57
CA GLY A 160 -45.68 -7.08 -26.93
C GLY A 160 -45.71 -5.58 -27.23
N PHE A 161 -44.97 -4.78 -26.45
CA PHE A 161 -44.97 -3.31 -26.58
C PHE A 161 -44.38 -2.83 -27.92
N ALA A 162 -43.35 -3.52 -28.41
CA ALA A 162 -42.70 -3.21 -29.70
C ALA A 162 -43.62 -3.41 -30.91
N VAL A 163 -44.61 -4.32 -30.83
CA VAL A 163 -45.58 -4.57 -31.90
C VAL A 163 -46.66 -3.48 -31.93
N GLY A 164 -47.11 -2.99 -30.77
CA GLY A 164 -48.14 -1.96 -30.68
C GLY A 164 -47.73 -0.62 -31.31
N LEU A 165 -46.48 -0.20 -31.10
CA LEU A 165 -45.93 1.04 -31.68
C LEU A 165 -45.86 1.02 -33.21
N LYS A 166 -45.66 -0.15 -33.83
CA LYS A 166 -45.50 -0.27 -35.29
C LYS A 166 -46.83 -0.14 -36.06
N ASN A 167 -47.96 -0.25 -35.37
CA ASN A 167 -49.31 -0.24 -35.95
C ASN A 167 -50.14 1.00 -35.58
N GLY A 168 -49.58 1.97 -34.83
CA GLY A 168 -50.18 3.31 -34.64
C GLY A 168 -51.41 3.39 -33.72
N ILE A 169 -51.56 2.47 -32.76
CA ILE A 169 -52.80 2.31 -31.96
C ILE A 169 -52.82 3.15 -30.66
N ILE A 170 -51.72 3.80 -30.27
CA ILE A 170 -51.59 4.53 -28.98
C ILE A 170 -51.26 6.02 -29.23
N PRO A 171 -52.02 6.98 -28.65
CA PRO A 171 -51.79 8.42 -28.85
C PRO A 171 -50.60 8.97 -28.03
N SER A 172 -50.02 10.06 -28.52
CA SER A 172 -48.80 10.66 -27.97
C SER A 172 -49.01 11.43 -26.67
N THR A 173 -48.51 10.88 -25.55
CA THR A 173 -48.17 11.64 -24.34
C THR A 173 -46.78 11.21 -23.86
N THR A 174 -45.92 12.18 -23.53
CA THR A 174 -44.52 11.93 -23.17
C THR A 174 -44.34 11.72 -21.66
N PRO A 175 -43.81 10.57 -21.21
CA PRO A 175 -43.34 10.39 -19.82
C PRO A 175 -42.07 11.21 -19.56
N SER A 176 -41.85 11.61 -18.30
CA SER A 176 -40.67 12.34 -17.86
C SER A 176 -39.40 11.47 -17.80
N LEU A 177 -38.22 12.09 -17.92
CA LEU A 177 -36.93 11.43 -17.64
C LEU A 177 -36.82 11.08 -16.13
N SER A 178 -37.25 9.89 -15.75
CA SER A 178 -37.07 9.36 -14.39
C SER A 178 -36.82 7.84 -14.30
N THR A 179 -36.75 7.15 -15.44
CA THR A 179 -36.62 5.67 -15.51
C THR A 179 -35.55 5.24 -16.52
N PHE A 180 -34.29 5.55 -16.20
CA PHE A 180 -33.11 4.97 -16.86
C PHE A 180 -31.93 4.90 -15.88
N SER A 181 -32.10 4.15 -14.78
CA SER A 181 -31.14 4.05 -13.66
C SER A 181 -31.45 2.84 -12.76
N SER A 182 -31.28 1.61 -13.26
CA SER A 182 -31.55 0.39 -12.47
C SER A 182 -30.68 -0.84 -12.79
N GLU A 183 -29.62 -0.73 -13.59
CA GLU A 183 -28.70 -1.85 -13.89
C GLU A 183 -27.22 -1.56 -13.61
N HIS A 184 -26.88 -0.34 -13.20
CA HIS A 184 -25.55 0.04 -12.71
C HIS A 184 -25.69 0.73 -11.35
N GLY A 185 -24.80 0.41 -10.39
CA GLY A 185 -24.84 0.94 -9.02
C GLY A 185 -24.88 2.47 -9.00
N GLY A 186 -25.91 3.04 -8.40
CA GLY A 186 -26.34 4.40 -8.67
C GLY A 186 -25.55 5.44 -7.87
N PHE A 187 -25.58 6.69 -8.33
CA PHE A 187 -25.11 7.85 -7.56
C PHE A 187 -25.74 7.95 -6.16
N GLN A 188 -26.93 7.36 -5.94
CA GLN A 188 -27.57 7.30 -4.64
C GLN A 188 -26.86 6.36 -3.65
N ASP A 189 -26.24 5.27 -4.11
CA ASP A 189 -25.52 4.32 -3.25
C ASP A 189 -24.23 4.96 -2.74
N TYR A 190 -23.46 5.57 -3.65
CA TYR A 190 -22.32 6.44 -3.31
C TYR A 190 -22.71 7.56 -2.34
N LYS A 191 -23.87 8.19 -2.54
CA LYS A 191 -24.37 9.25 -1.65
C LYS A 191 -24.79 8.70 -0.29
N ALA A 192 -25.37 7.51 -0.21
CA ALA A 192 -25.75 6.85 1.04
C ALA A 192 -24.48 6.50 1.86
N GLU A 193 -23.49 5.87 1.24
CA GLU A 193 -22.20 5.56 1.86
C GLU A 193 -21.47 6.85 2.30
N TRP A 194 -21.41 7.88 1.45
CA TRP A 194 -20.78 9.16 1.78
C TRP A 194 -21.47 9.88 2.96
N GLN A 195 -22.80 9.80 3.04
CA GLN A 195 -23.56 10.32 4.20
C GLN A 195 -23.35 9.46 5.46
N HIS A 196 -23.22 8.14 5.33
CA HIS A 196 -22.87 7.24 6.43
C HIS A 196 -21.48 7.56 6.98
N GLN A 197 -20.46 7.66 6.11
CA GLN A 197 -19.10 8.07 6.44
C GLN A 197 -19.04 9.46 7.10
N ILE A 198 -19.84 10.43 6.63
CA ILE A 198 -19.95 11.74 7.29
C ILE A 198 -20.62 11.66 8.66
N LYS A 199 -21.65 10.83 8.83
CA LYS A 199 -22.33 10.62 10.12
C LYS A 199 -21.36 10.02 11.14
N LEU A 200 -20.64 8.96 10.75
CA LEU A 200 -19.55 8.37 11.53
C LEU A 200 -18.49 9.42 11.89
N LYS A 201 -17.94 10.12 10.88
CA LYS A 201 -16.90 11.14 11.06
C LYS A 201 -17.34 12.36 11.89
N ARG A 202 -18.65 12.59 12.07
CA ARG A 202 -19.19 13.60 13.00
C ARG A 202 -19.45 13.06 14.41
N GLN A 203 -19.77 11.77 14.54
CA GLN A 203 -20.12 11.14 15.81
C GLN A 203 -18.89 10.76 16.65
N TYR A 204 -17.76 10.48 16.01
CA TYR A 204 -16.54 9.97 16.66
C TYR A 204 -15.32 10.91 16.55
N LEU A 205 -15.56 12.19 16.26
CA LEU A 205 -14.61 13.25 16.55
C LEU A 205 -14.56 13.48 18.07
N GLU A 206 -13.36 13.56 18.66
CA GLU A 206 -13.22 13.77 20.11
C GLU A 206 -13.96 15.05 20.57
N PRO A 207 -14.63 15.04 21.73
CA PRO A 207 -15.35 16.21 22.26
C PRO A 207 -14.45 17.45 22.41
N GLY A 208 -14.53 18.35 21.42
CA GLY A 208 -13.69 19.55 21.32
C GLY A 208 -13.04 19.74 19.94
N THR A 209 -12.92 18.68 19.14
CA THR A 209 -12.36 18.75 17.77
C THR A 209 -13.39 19.33 16.79
N ASN A 210 -13.40 20.67 16.69
CA ASN A 210 -14.27 21.48 15.82
C ASN A 210 -13.99 21.28 14.30
N GLY A 211 -14.27 20.07 13.83
CA GLY A 211 -13.87 19.56 12.52
C GLY A 211 -12.37 19.25 12.45
N VAL A 212 -11.99 18.31 11.59
CA VAL A 212 -10.56 18.07 11.28
C VAL A 212 -10.04 19.23 10.43
N LYS A 213 -9.60 20.31 11.08
CA LYS A 213 -8.76 21.32 10.43
C LYS A 213 -7.39 20.71 10.16
N SER A 214 -7.08 20.48 8.89
CA SER A 214 -5.72 20.12 8.44
C SER A 214 -4.73 21.16 8.98
N THR A 215 -3.94 20.75 9.97
CA THR A 215 -3.12 21.66 10.76
C THR A 215 -1.72 21.74 10.16
N LEU A 216 -1.31 22.94 9.73
CA LEU A 216 0.02 23.18 9.20
C LEU A 216 1.06 23.12 10.34
N VAL A 217 1.71 21.98 10.49
CA VAL A 217 2.90 21.84 11.33
C VAL A 217 4.08 22.54 10.65
N LYS A 218 4.88 23.29 11.42
CA LYS A 218 6.14 23.88 10.97
C LYS A 218 7.26 23.38 11.87
N ALA A 219 8.34 22.90 11.28
CA ALA A 219 9.51 22.37 11.97
C ALA A 219 10.80 22.91 11.34
N LYS A 220 11.94 22.72 12.02
CA LYS A 220 13.27 23.20 11.55
C LYS A 220 14.24 22.09 11.13
N HIS A 221 14.18 20.92 11.77
CA HIS A 221 15.19 19.85 11.64
C HIS A 221 14.56 18.56 11.04
N GLY A 222 13.52 18.71 10.23
CA GLY A 222 12.73 17.60 9.68
C GLY A 222 11.30 17.50 10.19
N ALA A 223 10.51 16.65 9.55
CA ALA A 223 9.11 16.38 9.84
C ALA A 223 8.70 14.98 9.37
N VAL A 224 7.70 14.40 10.04
CA VAL A 224 7.08 13.11 9.69
C VAL A 224 5.57 13.31 9.60
N ALA A 225 4.96 12.79 8.54
CA ALA A 225 3.52 12.69 8.37
C ALA A 225 3.15 11.25 8.01
N ALA A 226 2.19 10.67 8.74
CA ALA A 226 1.70 9.30 8.56
C ALA A 226 0.24 9.16 9.03
N ASP A 227 -0.42 8.07 8.64
CA ASP A 227 -1.85 7.82 8.90
C ASP A 227 -2.21 7.59 10.38
N ASP A 228 -1.23 7.40 11.26
CA ASP A 228 -1.41 7.43 12.72
C ASP A 228 -0.45 8.44 13.36
N TYR A 229 -0.98 9.24 14.30
CA TYR A 229 -0.19 10.19 15.07
C TYR A 229 0.93 9.50 15.86
N ARG A 230 0.71 8.30 16.40
CA ARG A 230 1.72 7.57 17.19
C ARG A 230 2.90 7.11 16.33
N CYS A 231 2.65 6.74 15.07
CA CYS A 231 3.70 6.39 14.13
C CYS A 231 4.45 7.63 13.61
N SER A 232 3.76 8.77 13.51
CA SER A 232 4.41 10.07 13.31
C SER A 232 5.27 10.49 14.51
N VAL A 233 4.86 10.16 15.74
CA VAL A 233 5.64 10.36 16.98
C VAL A 233 6.90 9.50 16.97
N ILE A 234 6.81 8.22 16.61
CA ILE A 234 7.96 7.30 16.58
C ILE A 234 9.01 7.73 15.56
N GLY A 235 8.64 8.00 14.31
CA GLY A 235 9.60 8.47 13.30
C GLY A 235 10.27 9.79 13.70
N ARG A 236 9.49 10.75 14.21
CA ARG A 236 10.02 12.02 14.74
C ARG A 236 10.99 11.81 15.90
N ASN A 237 10.79 10.79 16.73
CA ASN A 237 11.73 10.46 17.81
C ASN A 237 13.02 9.86 17.21
N ILE A 238 12.93 8.95 16.24
CA ILE A 238 14.10 8.42 15.51
C ILE A 238 14.94 9.55 14.88
N LEU A 239 14.31 10.58 14.30
CA LEU A 239 15.01 11.78 13.81
C LEU A 239 15.71 12.56 14.94
N LYS A 240 15.06 12.73 16.10
CA LYS A 240 15.67 13.41 17.28
C LYS A 240 16.84 12.62 17.86
N ASP A 241 16.74 11.30 17.85
CA ASP A 241 17.71 10.37 18.43
C ASP A 241 18.88 10.09 17.46
N GLY A 242 18.96 10.86 16.37
CA GLY A 242 20.11 10.92 15.45
C GLY A 242 19.96 10.12 14.16
N GLY A 243 18.84 9.41 13.96
CA GLY A 243 18.51 8.74 12.70
C GLY A 243 18.15 9.73 11.59
N ASN A 244 18.14 9.25 10.35
CA ASN A 244 17.83 10.06 9.16
C ASN A 244 16.41 9.78 8.61
N ALA A 245 16.08 10.40 7.47
CA ALA A 245 14.76 10.25 6.84
C ALA A 245 14.39 8.79 6.50
N VAL A 246 15.37 7.93 6.18
CA VAL A 246 15.14 6.50 5.90
C VAL A 246 14.95 5.72 7.20
N ASP A 247 15.77 5.95 8.22
CA ASP A 247 15.60 5.30 9.55
C ASP A 247 14.21 5.62 10.12
N SER A 248 13.81 6.89 10.06
CA SER A 248 12.49 7.36 10.49
C SER A 248 11.36 6.77 9.66
N ALA A 249 11.53 6.63 8.34
CA ALA A 249 10.52 6.02 7.48
C ALA A 249 10.29 4.54 7.84
N ILE A 250 11.36 3.79 8.11
CA ILE A 250 11.30 2.38 8.52
C ILE A 250 10.57 2.24 9.86
N GLY A 251 10.96 3.00 10.89
CA GLY A 251 10.31 2.93 12.21
C GLY A 251 8.84 3.35 12.18
N THR A 252 8.48 4.35 11.37
CA THR A 252 7.08 4.71 11.14
C THR A 252 6.32 3.62 10.38
N ALA A 253 6.87 3.01 9.33
CA ALA A 253 6.23 1.92 8.59
C ALA A 253 5.96 0.70 9.48
N LEU A 254 6.95 0.28 10.27
CA LEU A 254 6.79 -0.81 11.23
C LEU A 254 5.70 -0.50 12.27
N CYS A 255 5.63 0.74 12.78
CA CYS A 255 4.56 1.14 13.68
C CYS A 255 3.18 1.06 13.01
N ILE A 256 3.05 1.49 11.75
CA ILE A 256 1.79 1.37 11.00
C ILE A 256 1.40 -0.11 10.86
N GLY A 257 2.34 -1.00 10.55
CA GLY A 257 2.11 -2.45 10.49
C GLY A 257 1.68 -3.09 11.82
N VAL A 258 2.07 -2.48 12.95
CA VAL A 258 1.61 -2.88 14.29
C VAL A 258 0.19 -2.37 14.57
N ILE A 259 -0.07 -1.08 14.31
CA ILE A 259 -1.26 -0.35 14.77
C ILE A 259 -2.43 -0.34 13.76
N GLN A 260 -2.14 -0.24 12.46
CA GLN A 260 -3.11 -0.24 11.36
C GLN A 260 -2.90 -1.48 10.49
N SER A 261 -2.87 -2.66 11.11
CA SER A 261 -2.64 -3.94 10.42
C SER A 261 -3.76 -4.36 9.44
N PHE A 262 -4.76 -3.51 9.22
CA PHE A 262 -5.74 -3.64 8.15
C PHE A 262 -5.28 -2.99 6.83
N SER A 263 -4.30 -2.08 6.85
CA SER A 263 -3.80 -1.39 5.65
C SER A 263 -2.39 -1.84 5.25
N ALA A 264 -1.51 -2.13 6.21
CA ALA A 264 -0.09 -2.43 5.98
C ALA A 264 0.49 -3.42 7.03
N GLY A 265 1.70 -3.94 6.77
CA GLY A 265 2.42 -4.79 7.73
C GLY A 265 3.51 -5.65 7.11
N ILE A 266 4.31 -6.32 7.95
CA ILE A 266 5.46 -7.14 7.51
C ILE A 266 5.08 -8.35 6.64
N GLY A 267 3.80 -8.71 6.58
CA GLY A 267 3.24 -9.73 5.69
C GLY A 267 2.78 -9.22 4.32
N GLY A 268 3.07 -7.96 3.98
CA GLY A 268 2.75 -7.32 2.70
C GLY A 268 3.99 -6.75 1.99
N GLY A 269 3.81 -5.67 1.24
CA GLY A 269 4.87 -5.04 0.46
C GLY A 269 4.54 -3.60 0.06
N GLY A 270 5.37 -3.01 -0.80
CA GLY A 270 5.25 -1.60 -1.14
C GLY A 270 6.44 -0.99 -1.88
N PHE A 271 6.53 0.34 -1.81
CA PHE A 271 7.53 1.14 -2.51
C PHE A 271 8.01 2.32 -1.65
N MET A 272 9.32 2.55 -1.61
CA MET A 272 9.95 3.69 -0.92
C MET A 272 10.71 4.54 -1.94
N THR A 273 10.22 5.74 -2.23
CA THR A 273 10.92 6.74 -3.06
C THR A 273 11.77 7.62 -2.15
N ILE A 274 13.09 7.62 -2.38
CA ILE A 274 14.09 8.35 -1.60
C ILE A 274 14.68 9.45 -2.48
N ARG A 275 14.71 10.70 -2.00
CA ARG A 275 15.58 11.77 -2.52
C ARG A 275 16.72 12.01 -1.54
N LEU A 276 17.95 11.96 -2.04
CA LEU A 276 19.15 12.27 -1.28
C LEU A 276 19.46 13.79 -1.32
N PRO A 277 20.29 14.31 -0.38
CA PRO A 277 20.60 15.74 -0.29
C PRO A 277 21.22 16.33 -1.58
N ASP A 278 22.05 15.55 -2.27
CA ASP A 278 22.65 15.89 -3.57
C ASP A 278 21.63 15.98 -4.74
N SER A 279 20.35 15.73 -4.44
CA SER A 279 19.24 15.67 -5.39
C SER A 279 19.29 14.52 -6.40
N THR A 280 20.11 13.49 -6.18
CA THR A 280 19.87 12.15 -6.72
C THR A 280 18.64 11.52 -6.04
N SER A 281 18.08 10.46 -6.62
CA SER A 281 16.88 9.82 -6.08
C SER A 281 16.80 8.36 -6.51
N HIS A 282 16.27 7.50 -5.65
CA HIS A 282 16.14 6.06 -5.87
C HIS A 282 14.75 5.57 -5.45
N VAL A 283 14.34 4.43 -5.98
CA VAL A 283 13.12 3.72 -5.57
C VAL A 283 13.55 2.36 -5.04
N ILE A 284 13.17 2.05 -3.80
CA ILE A 284 13.17 0.67 -3.34
C ILE A 284 11.80 0.09 -3.67
N ASP A 285 11.80 -0.90 -4.55
CA ASP A 285 10.66 -1.75 -4.85
C ASP A 285 10.74 -2.98 -3.95
N PHE A 286 9.68 -3.18 -3.18
CA PHE A 286 9.48 -4.35 -2.33
C PHE A 286 8.02 -4.82 -2.46
N ARG A 287 7.52 -4.82 -3.70
CA ARG A 287 6.25 -5.45 -4.06
C ARG A 287 6.32 -6.97 -3.82
N GLU A 288 5.19 -7.53 -3.45
CA GLU A 288 5.00 -8.96 -3.24
C GLU A 288 5.11 -9.71 -4.58
N GLU A 289 5.91 -10.78 -4.62
CA GLU A 289 6.04 -11.66 -5.79
C GLU A 289 5.01 -12.80 -5.75
N ALA A 290 4.55 -13.30 -6.90
CA ALA A 290 3.73 -14.50 -6.95
C ALA A 290 4.59 -15.77 -6.66
N PRO A 291 4.08 -16.77 -5.93
CA PRO A 291 4.80 -18.03 -5.71
C PRO A 291 5.15 -18.72 -7.04
N ALA A 292 6.28 -19.45 -7.10
CA ALA A 292 6.75 -20.10 -8.33
C ALA A 292 5.81 -21.20 -8.88
N ALA A 293 4.84 -21.63 -8.08
CA ALA A 293 3.77 -22.56 -8.49
C ALA A 293 2.49 -21.87 -9.00
N ALA A 294 2.44 -20.54 -9.06
CA ALA A 294 1.28 -19.78 -9.54
C ALA A 294 1.05 -20.00 -11.05
N THR A 295 -0.21 -19.97 -11.47
CA THR A 295 -0.59 -20.16 -12.88
C THR A 295 -1.62 -19.14 -13.33
N THR A 296 -1.67 -18.85 -14.63
CA THR A 296 -2.60 -17.86 -15.22
C THR A 296 -4.08 -18.24 -15.05
N THR A 297 -4.39 -19.49 -14.69
CA THR A 297 -5.77 -20.01 -14.56
C THR A 297 -6.19 -20.29 -13.12
N MET A 298 -5.33 -20.09 -12.12
CA MET A 298 -5.54 -20.54 -10.73
C MET A 298 -6.77 -19.92 -10.01
N TYR A 299 -7.39 -18.89 -10.59
CA TYR A 299 -8.57 -18.22 -10.06
C TYR A 299 -9.81 -18.31 -10.97
N TYR A 300 -9.74 -19.03 -12.09
CA TYR A 300 -10.82 -19.06 -13.09
C TYR A 300 -12.12 -19.66 -12.55
N ASP A 301 -12.02 -20.72 -11.73
CA ASP A 301 -13.19 -21.37 -11.12
C ASP A 301 -13.76 -20.58 -9.93
N ASN A 302 -12.94 -19.74 -9.28
CA ASN A 302 -13.36 -18.90 -8.15
C ASN A 302 -12.42 -17.69 -7.94
N ILE A 303 -12.85 -16.52 -8.39
CA ILE A 303 -12.09 -15.26 -8.28
C ILE A 303 -11.87 -14.79 -6.83
N ALA A 304 -12.66 -15.24 -5.85
CA ALA A 304 -12.48 -14.85 -4.45
C ALA A 304 -11.20 -15.43 -3.84
N LEU A 305 -10.63 -16.49 -4.43
CA LEU A 305 -9.34 -17.06 -4.03
C LEU A 305 -8.15 -16.15 -4.34
N ALA A 306 -8.33 -15.12 -5.17
CA ALA A 306 -7.36 -14.05 -5.39
C ALA A 306 -7.42 -12.95 -4.31
N GLN A 307 -8.37 -13.05 -3.36
CA GLN A 307 -8.62 -12.04 -2.33
C GLN A 307 -8.50 -12.60 -0.91
N VAL A 308 -8.95 -13.83 -0.67
CA VAL A 308 -9.04 -14.45 0.66
C VAL A 308 -8.46 -15.86 0.65
N GLY A 309 -7.77 -16.24 1.73
CA GLY A 309 -7.15 -17.56 1.91
C GLY A 309 -5.74 -17.68 1.35
N GLY A 310 -5.17 -18.88 1.38
CA GLY A 310 -3.75 -19.10 1.11
C GLY A 310 -3.32 -18.85 -0.33
N LEU A 311 -4.24 -18.90 -1.30
CA LEU A 311 -3.96 -18.60 -2.71
C LEU A 311 -3.86 -17.10 -3.01
N ALA A 312 -4.30 -16.22 -2.10
CA ALA A 312 -4.18 -14.78 -2.23
C ALA A 312 -2.83 -14.24 -1.71
N VAL A 313 -1.95 -15.11 -1.20
CA VAL A 313 -0.69 -14.72 -0.53
C VAL A 313 0.49 -14.78 -1.50
N GLY A 314 0.98 -13.61 -1.90
CA GLY A 314 2.32 -13.44 -2.50
C GLY A 314 3.43 -13.48 -1.44
N VAL A 315 4.68 -13.54 -1.88
CA VAL A 315 5.86 -13.51 -0.98
C VAL A 315 5.98 -12.11 -0.36
N PRO A 316 5.94 -11.94 0.97
CA PRO A 316 5.98 -10.61 1.59
C PRO A 316 7.31 -9.88 1.37
N GLY A 317 7.24 -8.65 0.84
CA GLY A 317 8.41 -7.85 0.49
C GLY A 317 8.88 -6.85 1.54
N GLU A 318 7.97 -6.38 2.41
CA GLU A 318 8.17 -5.24 3.32
C GLU A 318 9.53 -5.26 4.03
N LEU A 319 9.87 -6.33 4.75
CA LEU A 319 11.10 -6.40 5.55
C LEU A 319 12.39 -6.39 4.70
N ALA A 320 12.41 -7.08 3.57
CA ALA A 320 13.55 -7.04 2.64
C ALA A 320 13.71 -5.64 2.04
N GLY A 321 12.62 -4.93 1.76
CA GLY A 321 12.62 -3.54 1.30
C GLY A 321 13.18 -2.57 2.33
N LEU A 322 12.65 -2.61 3.55
CA LEU A 322 13.09 -1.77 4.67
C LEU A 322 14.57 -2.02 5.02
N GLU A 323 15.02 -3.28 5.02
CA GLU A 323 16.43 -3.63 5.29
C GLU A 323 17.36 -3.28 4.11
N LEU A 324 16.91 -3.36 2.86
CA LEU A 324 17.65 -2.89 1.69
C LEU A 324 17.81 -1.36 1.69
N ALA A 325 16.77 -0.63 2.08
CA ALA A 325 16.84 0.82 2.30
C ALA A 325 17.83 1.16 3.42
N HIS A 326 17.71 0.49 4.58
CA HIS A 326 18.57 0.67 5.74
C HIS A 326 20.05 0.47 5.41
N ARG A 327 20.43 -0.66 4.81
CA ARG A 327 21.83 -0.96 4.44
C ARG A 327 22.44 0.00 3.42
N LYS A 328 21.61 0.71 2.64
CA LYS A 328 22.09 1.66 1.63
C LYS A 328 22.10 3.10 2.09
N PHE A 329 21.13 3.49 2.92
CA PHE A 329 20.82 4.89 3.19
C PHE A 329 20.48 5.18 4.66
N GLY A 330 20.40 4.18 5.54
CA GLY A 330 20.17 4.36 6.97
C GLY A 330 21.42 4.84 7.73
N LYS A 331 21.24 5.19 9.01
CA LYS A 331 22.28 5.76 9.89
C LYS A 331 22.17 5.26 11.35
N MET A 332 20.97 4.99 11.83
CA MET A 332 20.71 4.40 13.16
C MET A 332 20.88 2.86 13.12
N GLU A 333 21.18 2.22 14.26
CA GLU A 333 21.23 0.74 14.32
C GLU A 333 19.86 0.11 14.06
N TRP A 334 19.80 -0.93 13.24
CA TRP A 334 18.58 -1.63 12.82
C TRP A 334 17.66 -1.99 14.00
N LYS A 335 18.27 -2.50 15.08
CA LYS A 335 17.58 -2.86 16.33
C LYS A 335 16.89 -1.68 17.01
N GLN A 336 17.52 -0.49 17.02
CA GLN A 336 16.95 0.71 17.62
C GLN A 336 15.71 1.21 16.85
N ILE A 337 15.70 1.03 15.52
CA ILE A 337 14.59 1.43 14.65
C ILE A 337 13.36 0.53 14.88
N ILE A 338 13.56 -0.77 15.13
CA ILE A 338 12.48 -1.74 15.39
C ILE A 338 11.95 -1.67 16.83
N GLN A 339 12.79 -1.33 17.80
CA GLN A 339 12.50 -1.38 19.23
C GLN A 339 11.15 -0.75 19.65
N PRO A 340 10.73 0.44 19.16
CA PRO A 340 9.44 1.03 19.51
C PRO A 340 8.23 0.20 19.07
N SER A 341 8.35 -0.57 17.97
CA SER A 341 7.29 -1.47 17.49
C SER A 341 7.21 -2.76 18.29
N ILE A 342 8.34 -3.27 18.81
CA ILE A 342 8.35 -4.39 19.79
C ILE A 342 7.61 -3.97 21.07
N GLU A 343 7.91 -2.77 21.57
CA GLU A 343 7.26 -2.17 22.75
C GLU A 343 5.75 -2.02 22.55
N LEU A 344 5.31 -1.42 21.43
CA LEU A 344 3.88 -1.34 21.08
C LEU A 344 3.19 -2.71 21.03
N CYS A 345 3.82 -3.73 20.46
CA CYS A 345 3.27 -5.09 20.40
C CYS A 345 3.16 -5.77 21.76
N ARG A 346 4.19 -5.64 22.61
CA ARG A 346 4.30 -6.32 23.91
C ARG A 346 3.50 -5.61 25.00
N ASP A 347 3.72 -4.31 25.13
CA ASP A 347 3.19 -3.50 26.23
C ASP A 347 1.76 -3.03 25.94
N GLY A 348 1.41 -2.92 24.66
CA GLY A 348 0.05 -2.76 24.13
C GLY A 348 -0.25 -1.33 23.68
N PHE A 349 -1.29 -1.17 22.88
CA PHE A 349 -1.74 0.13 22.38
C PHE A 349 -3.26 0.26 22.37
N THR A 350 -3.74 1.50 22.51
CA THR A 350 -5.18 1.82 22.43
C THR A 350 -5.69 1.60 21.01
N VAL A 351 -6.78 0.86 20.84
CA VAL A 351 -7.48 0.68 19.57
C VAL A 351 -7.98 2.05 19.10
N SER A 352 -7.53 2.48 17.91
CA SER A 352 -7.98 3.74 17.32
C SER A 352 -9.38 3.61 16.75
N TYR A 353 -10.05 4.74 16.50
CA TYR A 353 -11.38 4.74 15.89
C TYR A 353 -11.43 3.95 14.57
N ILE A 354 -10.45 4.15 13.68
CA ILE A 354 -10.41 3.47 12.39
C ILE A 354 -10.13 1.97 12.53
N LEU A 355 -9.26 1.55 13.47
CA LEU A 355 -9.03 0.13 13.74
C LEU A 355 -10.29 -0.54 14.30
N GLY A 356 -10.94 0.05 15.31
CA GLY A 356 -12.18 -0.48 15.88
C GLY A 356 -13.32 -0.57 14.87
N ALA A 357 -13.46 0.43 13.99
CA ALA A 357 -14.43 0.40 12.89
C ALA A 357 -14.11 -0.70 11.85
N MET A 358 -12.83 -0.92 11.54
CA MET A 358 -12.40 -2.00 10.65
C MET A 358 -12.57 -3.39 11.27
N ILE A 359 -12.37 -3.54 12.59
CA ILE A 359 -12.66 -4.79 13.31
C ILE A 359 -14.17 -5.06 13.30
N GLU A 360 -15.01 -4.11 13.71
CA GLU A 360 -16.48 -4.29 13.77
C GLU A 360 -17.09 -4.60 12.39
N LYS A 361 -16.58 -3.97 11.32
CA LYS A 361 -16.98 -4.26 9.93
C LYS A 361 -16.67 -5.72 9.50
N ASN A 362 -15.70 -6.37 10.14
CA ASN A 362 -15.15 -7.67 9.75
C ASN A 362 -15.33 -8.76 10.83
N LYS A 363 -16.09 -8.48 11.89
CA LYS A 363 -16.19 -9.31 13.10
C LYS A 363 -16.58 -10.77 12.83
N ASP A 364 -17.42 -11.03 11.83
CA ASP A 364 -17.97 -12.37 11.57
C ASP A 364 -16.86 -13.37 11.18
N TRP A 365 -15.83 -12.91 10.45
CA TRP A 365 -14.65 -13.73 10.14
C TRP A 365 -13.51 -13.50 11.15
N ILE A 366 -13.33 -12.31 11.70
CA ILE A 366 -12.30 -12.04 12.75
C ILE A 366 -12.54 -12.90 13.99
N THR A 367 -13.79 -13.08 14.41
CA THR A 367 -14.14 -13.93 15.58
C THR A 367 -13.98 -15.43 15.33
N THR A 368 -13.82 -15.86 14.08
CA THR A 368 -13.73 -17.29 13.69
C THR A 368 -12.38 -17.69 13.08
N THR A 369 -11.47 -16.74 12.86
CA THR A 369 -10.16 -16.97 12.23
C THR A 369 -9.03 -16.89 13.25
N ALA A 370 -8.13 -17.89 13.26
CA ALA A 370 -6.98 -17.93 14.16
C ALA A 370 -6.00 -16.77 13.91
N GLY A 371 -5.29 -16.36 14.97
CA GLY A 371 -4.45 -15.15 15.02
C GLY A 371 -5.28 -13.87 15.12
N PHE A 372 -6.33 -13.74 14.30
CA PHE A 372 -7.28 -12.62 14.34
C PHE A 372 -8.17 -12.64 15.58
N ASN A 373 -8.72 -13.80 15.96
CA ASN A 373 -9.52 -13.94 17.18
C ASN A 373 -8.68 -13.58 18.41
N GLU A 374 -7.51 -14.20 18.56
CA GLU A 374 -6.60 -14.04 19.70
C GLU A 374 -6.02 -12.62 19.80
N THR A 375 -6.00 -11.86 18.70
CA THR A 375 -5.55 -10.45 18.69
C THR A 375 -6.69 -9.45 18.92
N PHE A 376 -7.89 -9.70 18.38
CA PHE A 376 -8.96 -8.70 18.29
C PHE A 376 -10.28 -9.06 19.00
N VAL A 377 -10.32 -10.15 19.75
CA VAL A 377 -11.47 -10.53 20.60
C VAL A 377 -11.05 -10.49 22.07
N GLY A 378 -11.83 -9.79 22.89
CA GLY A 378 -11.61 -9.65 24.32
C GLY A 378 -12.03 -10.90 25.12
N PRO A 379 -11.63 -11.02 26.41
CA PRO A 379 -11.96 -12.17 27.26
C PRO A 379 -13.45 -12.39 27.53
N ASP A 380 -14.31 -11.44 27.15
CA ASP A 380 -15.78 -11.54 27.24
C ASP A 380 -16.43 -12.02 25.92
N GLY A 381 -15.62 -12.40 24.93
CA GLY A 381 -16.06 -12.90 23.62
C GLY A 381 -16.47 -11.82 22.62
N LYS A 382 -16.26 -10.53 22.90
CA LYS A 382 -16.58 -9.43 21.96
C LYS A 382 -15.35 -8.95 21.21
N THR A 383 -15.56 -8.43 20.00
CA THR A 383 -14.54 -7.68 19.26
C THR A 383 -14.09 -6.43 20.02
N LEU A 384 -12.78 -6.14 20.01
CA LEU A 384 -12.22 -4.92 20.60
C LEU A 384 -12.69 -3.67 19.84
N VAL A 385 -13.11 -2.64 20.59
CA VAL A 385 -13.62 -1.38 20.07
C VAL A 385 -12.68 -0.21 20.36
N ALA A 386 -12.96 0.96 19.77
CA ALA A 386 -12.14 2.15 19.96
C ALA A 386 -12.06 2.56 21.44
N GLY A 387 -10.83 2.68 21.96
CA GLY A 387 -10.56 2.93 23.38
C GLY A 387 -10.08 1.70 24.17
N ASP A 388 -10.34 0.47 23.68
CA ASP A 388 -9.80 -0.75 24.29
C ASP A 388 -8.27 -0.84 24.09
N THR A 389 -7.60 -1.74 24.83
CA THR A 389 -6.17 -2.01 24.65
C THR A 389 -5.95 -3.34 23.94
N VAL A 390 -5.25 -3.32 22.81
CA VAL A 390 -4.79 -4.51 22.08
C VAL A 390 -3.31 -4.78 22.36
N LYS A 391 -2.94 -6.06 22.37
CA LYS A 391 -1.55 -6.56 22.46
C LYS A 391 -1.31 -7.57 21.34
N ARG A 392 -0.07 -7.67 20.87
CA ARG A 392 0.34 -8.55 19.77
C ARG A 392 1.63 -9.31 20.14
N PRO A 393 1.63 -10.14 21.19
CA PRO A 393 2.84 -10.73 21.76
C PRO A 393 3.59 -11.68 20.79
N ALA A 394 2.88 -12.38 19.91
CA ALA A 394 3.50 -13.17 18.84
C ALA A 394 4.30 -12.27 17.89
N LEU A 395 3.71 -11.16 17.43
CA LEU A 395 4.40 -10.19 16.58
C LEU A 395 5.56 -9.49 17.31
N ALA A 396 5.46 -9.21 18.62
CA ALA A 396 6.58 -8.70 19.41
C ALA A 396 7.79 -9.65 19.30
N LYS A 397 7.58 -10.94 19.55
CA LYS A 397 8.62 -11.98 19.47
C LYS A 397 9.19 -12.14 18.05
N SER A 398 8.37 -12.02 17.01
CA SER A 398 8.84 -12.03 15.62
C SER A 398 9.71 -10.80 15.31
N LEU A 399 9.30 -9.61 15.75
CA LEU A 399 10.08 -8.38 15.61
C LEU A 399 11.38 -8.42 16.44
N GLU A 400 11.38 -9.02 17.63
CA GLU A 400 12.59 -9.28 18.42
C GLU A 400 13.59 -10.16 17.64
N ILE A 401 13.11 -11.24 17.00
CA ILE A 401 13.95 -12.10 16.15
C ILE A 401 14.54 -11.32 14.97
N ILE A 402 13.74 -10.47 14.30
CA ILE A 402 14.17 -9.64 13.15
C ILE A 402 15.14 -8.53 13.58
N ALA A 403 14.99 -7.99 14.79
CA ALA A 403 15.86 -6.95 15.33
C ALA A 403 17.25 -7.48 15.73
N GLU A 404 17.33 -8.73 16.21
CA GLU A 404 18.60 -9.37 16.59
C GLU A 404 19.33 -10.05 15.41
N LYS A 405 18.61 -10.44 14.34
CA LYS A 405 19.16 -11.26 13.24
C LYS A 405 19.06 -10.64 11.84
N GLY A 406 18.46 -9.46 11.70
CA GLY A 406 18.11 -8.89 10.40
C GLY A 406 16.86 -9.53 9.78
N ALA A 407 16.46 -9.03 8.62
CA ALA A 407 15.26 -9.49 7.91
C ALA A 407 15.41 -10.91 7.38
N ASP A 408 16.61 -11.41 7.11
CA ASP A 408 16.82 -12.78 6.58
C ASP A 408 16.23 -13.87 7.51
N ALA A 409 16.10 -13.61 8.82
CA ALA A 409 15.42 -14.51 9.76
C ALA A 409 13.90 -14.68 9.52
N PHE A 410 13.27 -13.77 8.76
CA PHE A 410 11.90 -13.89 8.25
C PHE A 410 11.82 -14.71 6.95
N TYR A 411 12.89 -14.69 6.14
CA TYR A 411 12.95 -15.37 4.83
C TYR A 411 13.62 -16.76 4.86
N ARG A 412 14.40 -17.08 5.92
CA ARG A 412 15.20 -18.33 6.06
C ARG A 412 15.16 -18.90 7.48
N GLY A 413 13.99 -18.91 8.14
CA GLY A 413 13.88 -19.28 9.55
C GLY A 413 12.59 -19.98 9.95
N GLU A 414 12.41 -20.18 11.26
CA GLU A 414 11.20 -20.78 11.81
C GLU A 414 9.94 -19.92 11.56
N LEU A 415 10.10 -18.60 11.43
CA LEU A 415 9.03 -17.70 10.97
C LEU A 415 8.54 -18.09 9.57
N THR A 416 9.49 -18.31 8.65
CA THR A 416 9.21 -18.74 7.26
C THR A 416 8.42 -20.06 7.24
N LYS A 417 8.83 -21.02 8.06
CA LYS A 417 8.16 -22.33 8.17
C LYS A 417 6.73 -22.22 8.71
N SER A 418 6.51 -21.39 9.73
CA SER A 418 5.19 -21.19 10.32
C SER A 418 4.24 -20.53 9.31
N MET A 419 4.66 -19.43 8.68
CA MET A 419 3.89 -18.77 7.62
C MET A 419 3.59 -19.70 6.45
N VAL A 420 4.58 -20.44 5.93
CA VAL A 420 4.40 -21.42 4.85
C VAL A 420 3.42 -22.53 5.24
N LYS A 421 3.44 -22.99 6.50
CA LYS A 421 2.47 -23.96 7.01
C LYS A 421 1.06 -23.37 7.04
N VAL A 422 0.87 -22.19 7.66
CA VAL A 422 -0.44 -21.52 7.76
C VAL A 422 -1.03 -21.23 6.37
N VAL A 423 -0.20 -20.79 5.42
CA VAL A 423 -0.64 -20.56 4.03
C VAL A 423 -1.08 -21.87 3.36
N LYS A 424 -0.32 -22.97 3.49
CA LYS A 424 -0.67 -24.28 2.92
C LYS A 424 -1.90 -24.92 3.56
N ASP A 425 -2.04 -24.83 4.88
CA ASP A 425 -3.22 -25.31 5.61
C ASP A 425 -4.50 -24.59 5.14
N ASN A 426 -4.37 -23.35 4.67
CA ASN A 426 -5.43 -22.55 4.07
C ASN A 426 -5.45 -22.62 2.52
N GLY A 427 -4.97 -23.72 1.94
CA GLY A 427 -5.05 -24.03 0.51
C GLY A 427 -4.03 -23.32 -0.39
N GLY A 428 -3.05 -22.61 0.19
CA GLY A 428 -2.04 -21.85 -0.53
C GLY A 428 -0.88 -22.66 -1.09
N ILE A 429 -0.19 -22.08 -2.06
CA ILE A 429 0.90 -22.71 -2.85
C ILE A 429 2.31 -22.20 -2.49
N LEU A 430 2.41 -21.20 -1.60
CA LEU A 430 3.66 -20.58 -1.15
C LEU A 430 4.61 -21.59 -0.49
N THR A 431 5.91 -21.48 -0.74
CA THR A 431 6.94 -22.39 -0.22
C THR A 431 8.11 -21.63 0.44
N GLU A 432 8.89 -22.34 1.28
CA GLU A 432 10.13 -21.81 1.85
C GLU A 432 11.14 -21.40 0.76
N GLN A 433 11.09 -22.00 -0.42
CA GLN A 433 11.97 -21.66 -1.53
C GLN A 433 11.58 -20.32 -2.19
N ASP A 434 10.30 -19.94 -2.18
CA ASP A 434 9.85 -18.64 -2.69
C ASP A 434 10.39 -17.51 -1.80
N PHE A 435 10.22 -17.61 -0.47
CA PHE A 435 10.85 -16.72 0.51
C PHE A 435 12.38 -16.70 0.37
N ALA A 436 13.01 -17.86 0.17
CA ALA A 436 14.46 -17.96 0.02
C ALA A 436 14.99 -17.33 -1.28
N ASN A 437 14.15 -17.16 -2.31
CA ASN A 437 14.49 -16.55 -3.59
C ASN A 437 14.22 -15.04 -3.64
N TYR A 438 13.16 -14.58 -2.97
CA TYR A 438 12.67 -13.20 -3.00
C TYR A 438 13.74 -12.15 -2.67
N LYS A 439 13.75 -11.03 -3.41
CA LYS A 439 14.63 -9.88 -3.19
C LYS A 439 13.95 -8.57 -3.54
N ALA A 440 13.96 -7.62 -2.61
CA ALA A 440 13.66 -6.23 -2.92
C ALA A 440 14.67 -5.66 -3.95
N ILE A 441 14.22 -4.74 -4.80
CA ILE A 441 14.94 -4.24 -5.97
C ILE A 441 15.16 -2.73 -5.81
N VAL A 442 16.36 -2.23 -6.16
CA VAL A 442 16.55 -0.78 -6.36
C VAL A 442 16.30 -0.44 -7.81
N ARG A 443 15.36 0.48 -8.06
CA ARG A 443 15.01 0.98 -9.40
C ARG A 443 15.31 2.48 -9.51
N GLU A 444 15.62 2.92 -10.72
CA GLU A 444 15.72 4.33 -11.06
C GLU A 444 14.30 4.97 -11.14
N PRO A 445 14.08 6.16 -10.56
CA PRO A 445 12.77 6.80 -10.57
C PRO A 445 12.41 7.41 -11.93
N LEU A 446 11.12 7.42 -12.25
CA LEU A 446 10.61 8.28 -13.32
C LEU A 446 10.59 9.74 -12.85
N THR A 447 10.91 10.67 -13.74
CA THR A 447 10.87 12.10 -13.45
C THR A 447 10.20 12.91 -14.55
N THR A 448 9.57 14.03 -14.18
CA THR A 448 9.05 15.03 -15.11
C THR A 448 9.16 16.43 -14.51
N THR A 449 8.75 17.45 -15.26
CA THR A 449 8.53 18.81 -14.77
C THR A 449 7.04 19.15 -14.81
N PHE A 450 6.52 19.73 -13.73
CA PHE A 450 5.13 20.21 -13.64
C PHE A 450 5.11 21.60 -13.00
N PHE A 451 4.64 22.62 -13.72
CA PHE A 451 4.67 24.05 -13.36
C PHE A 451 6.01 24.50 -12.74
N GLY A 452 7.13 24.07 -13.34
CA GLY A 452 8.48 24.42 -12.91
C GLY A 452 8.99 23.67 -11.66
N LYS A 453 8.29 22.64 -11.19
CA LYS A 453 8.75 21.73 -10.13
C LYS A 453 9.17 20.38 -10.73
N ARG A 454 10.26 19.79 -10.22
CA ARG A 454 10.66 18.41 -10.54
C ARG A 454 9.73 17.46 -9.79
N ILE A 455 9.06 16.59 -10.52
CA ILE A 455 8.26 15.48 -9.97
C ILE A 455 9.11 14.21 -10.08
N ILE A 456 9.02 13.36 -9.06
CA ILE A 456 9.76 12.10 -8.92
C ILE A 456 8.74 11.06 -8.49
N THR A 457 8.71 9.90 -9.16
CA THR A 457 7.69 8.87 -8.95
C THR A 457 8.24 7.50 -9.33
N PRO A 458 7.79 6.39 -8.71
CA PRO A 458 8.29 5.07 -9.05
C PRO A 458 8.01 4.65 -10.51
N PRO A 459 8.85 3.78 -11.09
CA PRO A 459 8.58 3.13 -12.37
C PRO A 459 7.61 1.94 -12.20
N PRO A 460 7.23 1.26 -13.31
CA PRO A 460 6.63 -0.07 -13.25
C PRO A 460 7.38 -1.02 -12.30
N PRO A 461 6.70 -1.88 -11.53
CA PRO A 461 5.27 -2.22 -11.64
C PRO A 461 4.25 -1.18 -11.11
N THR A 462 4.69 0.00 -10.64
CA THR A 462 3.75 1.08 -10.25
C THR A 462 3.19 1.89 -11.42
N SER A 463 2.06 2.57 -11.17
CA SER A 463 1.40 3.52 -12.08
C SER A 463 2.08 4.90 -12.19
N GLY A 464 3.36 5.06 -11.82
CA GLY A 464 4.00 6.38 -11.79
C GLY A 464 4.08 7.09 -13.15
N SER A 465 4.16 6.33 -14.25
CA SER A 465 4.05 6.87 -15.62
C SER A 465 2.68 7.48 -15.91
N ILE A 466 1.61 6.95 -15.32
CA ILE A 466 0.24 7.43 -15.44
C ILE A 466 0.06 8.75 -14.69
N LEU A 467 0.66 8.89 -13.50
CA LEU A 467 0.71 10.17 -12.80
C LEU A 467 1.41 11.24 -13.64
N ILE A 468 2.55 10.92 -14.26
CA ILE A 468 3.25 11.85 -15.17
C ILE A 468 2.37 12.20 -16.37
N MET A 469 1.69 11.23 -16.98
CA MET A 469 0.79 11.43 -18.11
C MET A 469 -0.36 12.39 -17.76
N ILE A 470 -1.03 12.17 -16.62
CA ILE A 470 -2.10 13.03 -16.09
C ILE A 470 -1.58 14.46 -15.84
N LEU A 471 -0.42 14.60 -15.19
CA LEU A 471 0.19 15.90 -14.92
C LEU A 471 0.57 16.64 -16.20
N ASN A 472 1.12 15.93 -17.20
CA ASN A 472 1.44 16.50 -18.51
C ASN A 472 0.18 17.00 -19.26
N ILE A 473 -0.96 16.31 -19.13
CA ILE A 473 -2.25 16.76 -19.72
C ILE A 473 -2.76 17.99 -18.97
N ILE A 474 -2.75 17.95 -17.63
CA ILE A 474 -3.22 19.04 -16.76
C ILE A 474 -2.41 20.33 -16.96
N GLU A 475 -1.09 20.24 -17.18
CA GLU A 475 -0.21 21.40 -17.40
C GLU A 475 -0.56 22.21 -18.66
N GLY A 476 -1.26 21.59 -19.63
CA GLY A 476 -1.80 22.30 -20.80
C GLY A 476 -2.89 23.32 -20.46
N TYR A 477 -3.53 23.20 -19.30
CA TYR A 477 -4.60 24.08 -18.85
C TYR A 477 -4.11 25.11 -17.82
N ASN A 478 -4.48 26.39 -18.00
CA ASN A 478 -4.23 27.43 -17.01
C ASN A 478 -5.23 27.37 -15.83
N PHE A 479 -5.18 26.30 -15.04
CA PHE A 479 -6.03 26.13 -13.85
C PHE A 479 -5.82 27.24 -12.81
N LYS A 480 -4.65 27.87 -12.75
CA LYS A 480 -4.40 29.03 -11.88
C LYS A 480 -5.26 30.25 -12.24
N GLN A 481 -5.53 30.48 -13.53
CA GLN A 481 -6.44 31.54 -13.99
C GLN A 481 -7.90 31.10 -13.99
N LEU A 482 -8.18 29.82 -14.29
CA LEU A 482 -9.54 29.30 -14.38
C LEU A 482 -10.22 29.16 -13.00
N GLY A 483 -9.45 28.86 -11.95
CA GLY A 483 -9.97 28.64 -10.61
C GLY A 483 -10.79 27.35 -10.45
N PRO A 484 -11.36 27.08 -9.25
CA PRO A 484 -12.11 25.86 -8.94
C PRO A 484 -13.56 25.93 -9.44
N VAL A 485 -13.74 25.91 -10.75
CA VAL A 485 -15.04 26.01 -11.45
C VAL A 485 -15.41 24.69 -12.14
N PRO A 486 -16.68 24.43 -12.51
CA PRO A 486 -17.06 23.15 -13.14
C PRO A 486 -16.17 22.72 -14.32
N LEU A 487 -15.69 23.67 -15.13
CA LEU A 487 -14.78 23.39 -16.24
C LEU A 487 -13.38 22.90 -15.81
N SER A 488 -12.84 23.34 -14.67
CA SER A 488 -11.55 22.82 -14.18
C SER A 488 -11.70 21.39 -13.67
N TYR A 489 -12.80 21.08 -12.98
CA TYR A 489 -13.11 19.73 -12.53
C TYR A 489 -13.37 18.79 -13.71
N HIS A 490 -14.13 19.24 -14.73
CA HIS A 490 -14.36 18.48 -15.96
C HIS A 490 -13.05 18.10 -16.65
N ARG A 491 -12.19 19.08 -16.97
CA ARG A 491 -10.88 18.85 -17.60
C ARG A 491 -9.96 17.94 -16.78
N MET A 492 -10.01 18.03 -15.45
CA MET A 492 -9.27 17.14 -14.55
C MET A 492 -9.80 15.71 -14.58
N VAL A 493 -11.12 15.52 -14.62
CA VAL A 493 -11.78 14.20 -14.77
C VAL A 493 -11.46 13.57 -16.14
N GLU A 494 -11.50 14.34 -17.22
CA GLU A 494 -11.11 13.85 -18.56
C GLU A 494 -9.63 13.46 -18.60
N ALA A 495 -8.74 14.24 -17.98
CA ALA A 495 -7.33 13.89 -17.85
C ALA A 495 -7.12 12.59 -17.03
N PHE A 496 -7.90 12.38 -15.97
CA PHE A 496 -7.89 11.12 -15.22
C PHE A 496 -8.35 9.93 -16.07
N LYS A 497 -9.46 10.04 -16.83
CA LYS A 497 -9.93 8.94 -17.71
C LYS A 497 -8.86 8.52 -18.71
N TRP A 498 -8.23 9.49 -19.39
CA TRP A 498 -7.12 9.23 -20.32
C TRP A 498 -5.91 8.57 -19.65
N GLY A 499 -5.60 8.92 -18.40
CA GLY A 499 -4.56 8.25 -17.63
C GLY A 499 -4.94 6.82 -17.22
N TYR A 500 -6.10 6.65 -16.59
CA TYR A 500 -6.57 5.35 -16.10
C TYR A 500 -6.82 4.34 -17.24
N ALA A 501 -7.19 4.79 -18.44
CA ALA A 501 -7.20 3.93 -19.63
C ALA A 501 -5.82 3.35 -19.92
N GLN A 502 -4.76 4.17 -19.94
CA GLN A 502 -3.39 3.68 -20.16
C GLN A 502 -2.78 2.92 -18.95
N ARG A 503 -3.49 2.81 -17.81
CA ARG A 503 -3.12 1.90 -16.71
C ARG A 503 -3.29 0.43 -17.11
N THR A 504 -4.22 0.09 -18.02
CA THR A 504 -4.52 -1.30 -18.40
C THR A 504 -3.34 -1.98 -19.09
N VAL A 505 -2.50 -1.22 -19.79
CA VAL A 505 -1.28 -1.67 -20.48
C VAL A 505 -0.01 -1.62 -19.60
N LEU A 506 -0.17 -1.64 -18.27
CA LEU A 506 0.94 -1.73 -17.31
C LEU A 506 0.97 -3.09 -16.59
N GLY A 507 2.18 -3.51 -16.23
CA GLY A 507 2.46 -4.71 -15.47
C GLY A 507 3.94 -4.74 -15.08
N ASP A 508 4.46 -5.93 -14.74
CA ASP A 508 5.86 -6.08 -14.33
C ASP A 508 6.83 -5.96 -15.52
N PRO A 509 7.79 -5.01 -15.49
CA PRO A 509 8.80 -4.85 -16.54
C PRO A 509 9.78 -6.03 -16.67
N ALA A 510 9.77 -7.01 -15.76
CA ALA A 510 10.53 -8.26 -15.89
C ALA A 510 9.86 -9.30 -16.81
N PHE A 511 8.57 -9.15 -17.12
CA PHE A 511 7.77 -10.14 -17.86
C PHE A 511 7.09 -9.59 -19.13
N LEU A 512 7.17 -8.28 -19.38
CA LEU A 512 6.45 -7.60 -20.46
C LEU A 512 7.37 -6.62 -21.22
N ASP A 513 7.79 -7.02 -22.43
CA ASP A 513 8.78 -6.30 -23.25
C ASP A 513 8.38 -4.84 -23.55
N ASP A 514 7.11 -4.61 -23.88
CA ASP A 514 6.60 -3.29 -24.29
C ASP A 514 6.54 -2.24 -23.17
N ILE A 515 6.72 -2.62 -21.90
CA ILE A 515 6.55 -1.71 -20.75
C ILE A 515 7.47 -0.48 -20.85
N GLN A 516 8.71 -0.65 -21.31
CA GLN A 516 9.64 0.48 -21.47
C GLN A 516 9.22 1.43 -22.60
N ALA A 517 8.63 0.90 -23.68
CA ALA A 517 8.07 1.71 -24.77
C ALA A 517 6.79 2.43 -24.31
N ASN A 518 5.90 1.74 -23.59
CA ASN A 518 4.67 2.29 -23.03
C ASN A 518 4.95 3.41 -22.03
N VAL A 519 5.87 3.22 -21.07
CA VAL A 519 6.30 4.28 -20.14
C VAL A 519 6.84 5.50 -20.90
N LYS A 520 7.70 5.29 -21.89
CA LYS A 520 8.28 6.38 -22.72
C LYS A 520 7.22 7.13 -23.53
N LYS A 521 6.16 6.45 -23.99
CA LYS A 521 4.99 7.05 -24.67
C LYS A 521 4.15 7.87 -23.67
N GLN A 522 3.72 7.24 -22.57
CA GLN A 522 2.87 7.80 -21.51
C GLN A 522 3.49 9.05 -20.86
N THR A 523 4.79 9.00 -20.54
CA THR A 523 5.51 10.11 -19.89
C THR A 523 5.80 11.30 -20.83
N SER A 524 5.52 11.18 -22.12
CA SER A 524 5.83 12.23 -23.10
C SER A 524 4.81 13.37 -23.10
N LYS A 525 5.30 14.62 -23.15
CA LYS A 525 4.43 15.80 -23.36
C LYS A 525 3.83 15.86 -24.77
N LYS A 526 4.36 15.07 -25.72
CA LYS A 526 3.76 14.88 -27.05
C LYS A 526 2.40 14.22 -26.94
N LEU A 527 2.30 13.06 -26.26
CA LEU A 527 1.05 12.35 -26.07
C LEU A 527 0.00 13.22 -25.37
N ALA A 528 0.41 13.96 -24.33
CA ALA A 528 -0.47 14.89 -23.63
C ALA A 528 -1.03 15.99 -24.54
N ALA A 529 -0.22 16.56 -25.43
CA ALA A 529 -0.65 17.55 -26.42
C ALA A 529 -1.49 16.96 -27.58
N GLU A 530 -1.48 15.64 -27.76
CA GLU A 530 -2.39 14.92 -28.68
C GLU A 530 -3.73 14.65 -27.98
N ILE A 531 -3.72 14.22 -26.71
CA ILE A 531 -4.92 13.98 -25.89
C ILE A 531 -5.69 15.28 -25.59
N HIS A 532 -5.00 16.40 -25.34
CA HIS A 532 -5.64 17.71 -25.15
C HIS A 532 -6.49 18.15 -26.37
N LYS A 533 -6.30 17.56 -27.56
CA LYS A 533 -7.14 17.79 -28.75
C LYS A 533 -8.37 16.88 -28.83
N LYS A 534 -8.39 15.78 -28.06
CA LYS A 534 -9.52 14.85 -27.94
C LYS A 534 -10.49 15.27 -26.82
N ILE A 535 -9.97 15.88 -25.74
CA ILE A 535 -10.78 16.36 -24.61
C ILE A 535 -11.74 17.47 -25.06
N SER A 536 -13.03 17.25 -24.82
CA SER A 536 -14.10 18.25 -24.98
C SER A 536 -14.29 19.05 -23.69
N ASP A 537 -14.65 20.33 -23.80
CA ASP A 537 -15.00 21.19 -22.66
C ASP A 537 -16.45 21.04 -22.19
N ASN A 538 -17.32 20.37 -22.95
CA ASN A 538 -18.78 20.34 -22.69
C ASN A 538 -19.44 18.96 -22.70
N HIS A 539 -18.68 17.87 -22.90
CA HIS A 539 -19.18 16.50 -22.77
C HIS A 539 -18.06 15.51 -22.39
N THR A 540 -18.48 14.34 -21.92
CA THR A 540 -17.69 13.11 -21.75
C THR A 540 -18.02 12.15 -22.89
N PHE A 541 -17.09 11.28 -23.25
CA PHE A 541 -17.31 10.17 -24.18
C PHE A 541 -17.51 8.82 -23.44
N PRO A 542 -18.02 7.78 -24.14
CA PRO A 542 -17.96 6.36 -23.72
C PRO A 542 -16.53 5.83 -23.54
N VAL A 543 -16.38 4.65 -22.92
CA VAL A 543 -15.06 4.09 -22.51
C VAL A 543 -14.11 3.85 -23.70
N GLU A 544 -14.66 3.46 -24.84
CA GLU A 544 -13.94 3.13 -26.07
C GLU A 544 -13.17 4.34 -26.63
N HIS A 545 -13.57 5.57 -26.28
CA HIS A 545 -12.88 6.79 -26.69
C HIS A 545 -11.51 6.96 -26.03
N TYR A 546 -11.32 6.46 -24.81
CA TYR A 546 -10.09 6.70 -24.02
C TYR A 546 -9.01 5.63 -24.26
N GLU A 547 -9.27 4.63 -25.10
CA GLU A 547 -8.31 3.56 -25.45
C GLU A 547 -7.87 2.74 -24.22
N ALA A 548 -8.85 2.14 -23.52
CA ALA A 548 -8.67 1.23 -22.37
C ALA A 548 -8.97 -0.22 -22.77
N ASP A 549 -8.19 -1.19 -22.28
CA ASP A 549 -8.42 -2.62 -22.59
C ASP A 549 -9.49 -3.27 -21.69
N TYR A 550 -9.63 -2.78 -20.46
CA TYR A 550 -10.59 -3.24 -19.44
C TYR A 550 -10.84 -2.14 -18.39
N ASP A 551 -11.85 -2.33 -17.54
CA ASP A 551 -12.18 -1.42 -16.44
C ASP A 551 -11.86 -2.05 -15.06
N VAL A 552 -11.59 -1.21 -14.06
CA VAL A 552 -11.26 -1.61 -12.68
C VAL A 552 -12.16 -0.82 -11.73
N LEU A 553 -13.37 -1.34 -11.50
CA LEU A 553 -14.48 -0.67 -10.82
C LEU A 553 -14.29 -0.50 -9.29
N HIS A 554 -13.32 -1.20 -8.70
CA HIS A 554 -13.08 -1.20 -7.25
C HIS A 554 -11.59 -0.99 -6.96
N ASP A 555 -11.32 -0.15 -5.96
CA ASP A 555 -9.97 0.21 -5.50
C ASP A 555 -9.96 0.24 -3.96
N HIS A 556 -8.79 0.08 -3.36
CA HIS A 556 -8.64 -0.28 -1.94
C HIS A 556 -7.57 0.54 -1.20
N GLY A 557 -7.64 0.50 0.13
CA GLY A 557 -6.83 1.36 1.00
C GLY A 557 -5.42 0.80 1.27
N THR A 558 -4.41 1.64 1.07
CA THR A 558 -3.01 1.46 1.46
C THR A 558 -2.64 2.53 2.50
N SER A 559 -1.56 2.34 3.25
CA SER A 559 -1.01 3.38 4.12
C SER A 559 0.18 4.10 3.48
N HIS A 560 0.30 5.39 3.76
CA HIS A 560 1.36 6.24 3.24
C HIS A 560 2.02 7.06 4.35
N LEU A 561 3.33 7.26 4.22
CA LEU A 561 4.10 8.16 5.07
C LEU A 561 5.07 9.00 4.24
N SER A 562 5.31 10.22 4.71
CA SER A 562 6.28 11.15 4.15
C SER A 562 7.19 11.68 5.26
N VAL A 563 8.49 11.65 5.02
CA VAL A 563 9.55 12.11 5.94
C VAL A 563 10.47 13.08 5.22
N ILE A 564 10.93 14.10 5.94
CA ILE A 564 12.10 14.91 5.60
C ILE A 564 12.95 15.09 6.85
N ASP A 565 14.28 15.05 6.73
CA ASP A 565 15.21 15.27 7.84
C ASP A 565 15.94 16.63 7.77
N GLU A 566 16.83 16.88 8.73
CA GLU A 566 17.63 18.11 8.81
C GLU A 566 18.64 18.29 7.66
N ASN A 567 18.95 17.23 6.92
CA ASN A 567 19.95 17.21 5.84
C ASN A 567 19.29 17.33 4.45
N GLU A 568 18.00 17.64 4.38
CA GLU A 568 17.16 17.59 3.17
C GLU A 568 17.03 16.21 2.51
N MET A 569 17.36 15.11 3.20
CA MET A 569 16.94 13.79 2.73
C MET A 569 15.43 13.70 2.89
N ALA A 570 14.73 13.20 1.86
CA ALA A 570 13.28 13.06 1.88
C ALA A 570 12.87 11.66 1.42
N VAL A 571 11.88 11.09 2.09
CA VAL A 571 11.34 9.75 1.81
C VAL A 571 9.81 9.84 1.69
N ALA A 572 9.27 9.24 0.63
CA ALA A 572 7.85 9.00 0.46
C ALA A 572 7.65 7.48 0.30
N LEU A 573 6.94 6.86 1.24
CA LEU A 573 6.81 5.40 1.35
C LEU A 573 5.32 5.02 1.39
N THR A 574 4.93 4.13 0.50
CA THR A 574 3.59 3.51 0.47
C THR A 574 3.74 2.03 0.76
N THR A 575 3.05 1.53 1.78
CA THR A 575 3.08 0.15 2.26
C THR A 575 1.66 -0.42 2.30
N THR A 576 1.50 -1.69 1.96
CA THR A 576 0.19 -2.31 1.84
C THR A 576 0.20 -3.81 2.16
N VAL A 577 -0.93 -4.32 2.66
CA VAL A 577 -1.29 -5.75 2.59
C VAL A 577 -2.34 -6.01 1.50
N ASN A 578 -2.39 -5.15 0.48
CA ASN A 578 -3.33 -5.10 -0.64
C ASN A 578 -4.80 -4.81 -0.25
N LEU A 579 -5.45 -5.72 0.46
CA LEU A 579 -6.85 -5.62 0.87
C LEU A 579 -6.97 -5.29 2.37
N GLY A 580 -8.20 -5.01 2.83
CA GLY A 580 -8.46 -4.76 4.25
C GLY A 580 -8.17 -6.00 5.10
N PHE A 581 -7.07 -5.98 5.86
CA PHE A 581 -6.46 -7.15 6.53
C PHE A 581 -5.93 -8.25 5.57
N GLY A 582 -5.60 -7.88 4.33
CA GLY A 582 -5.00 -8.76 3.33
C GLY A 582 -5.82 -10.00 3.02
N SER A 583 -5.16 -11.17 2.97
CA SER A 583 -5.76 -12.47 2.66
C SER A 583 -6.66 -13.05 3.77
N HIS A 584 -6.90 -12.29 4.83
CA HIS A 584 -7.50 -12.72 6.10
C HIS A 584 -6.70 -13.82 6.84
N LEU A 585 -5.43 -14.07 6.50
CA LEU A 585 -4.55 -14.99 7.24
C LEU A 585 -3.63 -14.25 8.21
N MET A 586 -3.48 -14.78 9.42
CA MET A 586 -2.49 -14.36 10.42
C MET A 586 -1.82 -15.61 11.01
N ASP A 587 -0.49 -15.59 11.10
CA ASP A 587 0.30 -16.62 11.77
C ASP A 587 0.17 -16.42 13.30
N PRO A 588 -0.41 -17.36 14.08
CA PRO A 588 -0.82 -17.13 15.47
C PRO A 588 0.30 -16.98 16.52
#